data_AF-A0A382UI70-F1
#
_entry.id   AF-A0A382UI70-F1
#
_cell.length_a   1.000
_cell.length_b   1.000
_cell.length_c   1.000
_cell.angle_alpha   90.00
_cell.angle_beta   90.00
_cell.angle_gamma   90.00
#
_symmetry.space_group_name_H-M   'P 1'
#
loop_
_entity.id
_entity.type
_entity.pdbx_description
1 polymer ?
#
loop_
_entity_poly.entity_id
_entity_poly.type
_entity_poly.pdbx_seq_one_letter_code
_entity_poly.pdbx_strand_id
1 'polypeptide(L)'
;KSRKKMETKRGILSSPYLKVMTLTIILSSMVAALVDYQMKIILSENLNEAEMATLFGFLYGAIGVVSIIMQFFVTGRLLSKFGILWGLMVLPAFLILGSGMVLFAPVVISGLVAKGGDSIFRYTLYETSSQLLWLPVSPQEKNKAKPFIDGTVKNGGFAFAGLMIIGLSFVISDVRWLSIPSLIMVLAWLAANFKLKTGYVAELRKAIEKRRLDFEELEIDITDPVIVETIRKTLTEGDDHQKLFALDTMQDLPLAPWKSDILELFENGSPVLKGKILVMTSKHPDIIPDEV
;
A
#
# COMPACT_ATOMS: atom_id res chain seq x y z
N LYS A 1 -22.81 35.53 0.39
CA LYS A 1 -22.91 34.49 -0.66
C LYS A 1 -21.76 33.49 -0.46
N SER A 2 -21.88 32.55 0.50
CA SER A 2 -20.81 31.59 0.81
C SER A 2 -20.86 30.41 -0.17
N ARG A 3 -19.74 30.15 -0.85
CA ARG A 3 -19.55 28.95 -1.68
C ARG A 3 -19.47 27.75 -0.75
N LYS A 4 -20.60 27.09 -0.51
CA LYS A 4 -20.65 25.74 0.04
C LYS A 4 -20.02 24.82 -1.02
N LYS A 5 -18.74 24.48 -0.82
CA LYS A 5 -18.04 23.41 -1.56
C LYS A 5 -18.93 22.17 -1.45
N MET A 6 -19.58 21.77 -2.54
CA MET A 6 -20.21 20.46 -2.63
C MET A 6 -19.07 19.45 -2.55
N GLU A 7 -18.79 18.93 -1.36
CA GLU A 7 -18.04 17.69 -1.23
C GLU A 7 -18.85 16.62 -1.95
N THR A 8 -18.50 16.35 -3.20
CA THR A 8 -18.97 15.19 -3.92
C THR A 8 -18.62 14.00 -3.04
N LYS A 9 -19.62 13.36 -2.42
CA LYS A 9 -19.48 12.10 -1.68
C LYS A 9 -18.94 11.06 -2.66
N ARG A 10 -17.61 11.04 -2.87
CA ARG A 10 -16.92 9.99 -3.60
C ARG A 10 -17.19 8.71 -2.81
N GLY A 11 -17.89 7.77 -3.45
CA GLY A 11 -18.17 6.46 -2.85
C GLY A 11 -16.87 5.78 -2.41
N ILE A 12 -16.97 4.84 -1.47
CA ILE A 12 -15.83 4.12 -0.87
C ILE A 12 -14.95 3.43 -1.94
N LEU A 13 -15.51 3.15 -3.13
CA LEU A 13 -14.83 2.58 -4.30
C LEU A 13 -14.74 3.57 -5.47
N SER A 14 -14.22 4.76 -5.19
CA SER A 14 -14.13 5.89 -6.13
C SER A 14 -13.23 5.61 -7.33
N SER A 15 -12.09 4.93 -7.14
CA SER A 15 -11.07 4.74 -8.17
C SER A 15 -11.21 3.41 -8.92
N PRO A 16 -10.91 3.36 -10.24
CA PRO A 16 -10.84 2.10 -10.98
C PRO A 16 -9.89 1.08 -10.35
N TYR A 17 -8.80 1.56 -9.74
CA TYR A 17 -7.83 0.72 -9.03
C TYR A 17 -8.46 -0.02 -7.84
N LEU A 18 -9.21 0.67 -6.97
CA LEU A 18 -9.88 0.06 -5.83
C LEU A 18 -10.98 -0.92 -6.26
N LYS A 19 -11.65 -0.67 -7.40
CA LYS A 19 -12.63 -1.62 -7.96
C LYS A 19 -11.97 -2.93 -8.41
N VAL A 20 -10.82 -2.86 -9.08
CA VAL A 20 -10.07 -4.07 -9.46
C VAL A 20 -9.61 -4.83 -8.23
N MET A 21 -9.10 -4.13 -7.20
CA MET A 21 -8.69 -4.74 -5.94
C MET A 21 -9.86 -5.44 -5.23
N THR A 22 -11.03 -4.80 -5.22
CA THR A 22 -12.28 -5.35 -4.67
C THR A 22 -12.67 -6.64 -5.42
N LEU A 23 -12.64 -6.60 -6.76
CA LEU A 23 -12.94 -7.76 -7.59
C LEU A 23 -11.98 -8.93 -7.30
N THR A 24 -10.68 -8.67 -7.18
CA THR A 24 -9.71 -9.73 -6.84
C THR A 24 -9.98 -10.34 -5.47
N ILE A 25 -10.41 -9.54 -4.49
CA ILE A 25 -10.71 -10.04 -3.15
C ILE A 25 -11.98 -10.89 -3.16
N ILE A 26 -13.04 -10.47 -3.87
CA ILE A 26 -14.27 -11.26 -4.04
C ILE A 26 -13.94 -12.61 -4.67
N LEU A 27 -13.28 -12.61 -5.83
CA LEU A 27 -12.94 -13.85 -6.55
C LEU A 27 -12.06 -14.76 -5.69
N SER A 28 -11.02 -14.20 -5.05
CA SER A 28 -10.11 -14.99 -4.21
C SER A 28 -10.79 -15.60 -2.99
N SER A 29 -11.80 -14.93 -2.42
CA SER A 29 -12.56 -15.43 -1.26
C SER A 29 -13.55 -16.50 -1.68
N MET A 30 -14.19 -16.32 -2.84
CA MET A 30 -15.10 -17.32 -3.40
C MET A 30 -14.38 -18.63 -3.75
N VAL A 31 -13.21 -18.53 -4.41
CA VAL A 31 -12.37 -19.69 -4.70
C VAL A 31 -11.89 -20.36 -3.41
N ALA A 32 -11.49 -19.59 -2.38
CA ALA A 32 -11.07 -20.16 -1.10
C ALA A 32 -12.19 -20.98 -0.46
N ALA A 33 -13.44 -20.48 -0.50
CA ALA A 33 -14.59 -21.18 0.04
C ALA A 33 -14.89 -22.48 -0.72
N LEU A 34 -14.82 -22.44 -2.06
CA LEU A 34 -15.01 -23.61 -2.91
C LEU A 34 -13.95 -24.68 -2.62
N VAL A 35 -12.68 -24.32 -2.61
CA VAL A 35 -11.57 -25.25 -2.33
C VAL A 35 -11.67 -25.85 -0.93
N ASP A 36 -12.03 -25.04 0.06
CA ASP A 36 -12.26 -25.51 1.44
C ASP A 36 -13.40 -26.52 1.51
N TYR A 37 -14.52 -26.22 0.87
CA TYR A 37 -15.67 -27.12 0.81
C TYR A 37 -15.32 -28.43 0.08
N GLN A 38 -14.68 -28.34 -1.10
CA GLN A 38 -14.29 -29.51 -1.88
C GLN A 38 -13.39 -30.44 -1.08
N MET A 39 -12.38 -29.89 -0.40
CA MET A 39 -11.51 -30.66 0.47
C MET A 39 -12.31 -31.36 1.58
N LYS A 40 -13.20 -30.64 2.27
CA LYS A 40 -14.01 -31.20 3.38
C LYS A 40 -14.89 -32.36 2.93
N ILE A 41 -15.55 -32.23 1.77
CA ILE A 41 -16.38 -33.31 1.22
C ILE A 41 -15.54 -34.53 0.86
N ILE A 42 -14.43 -34.34 0.14
CA ILE A 42 -13.51 -35.44 -0.22
C ILE A 42 -13.03 -36.17 1.04
N LEU A 43 -12.68 -35.44 2.12
CA LEU A 43 -12.30 -36.09 3.37
C LEU A 43 -13.46 -36.85 4.00
N SER A 44 -14.66 -36.25 4.08
CA SER A 44 -15.81 -36.88 4.72
C SER A 44 -16.30 -38.15 4.02
N GLU A 45 -16.04 -38.27 2.71
CA GLU A 45 -16.38 -39.47 1.94
C GLU A 45 -15.35 -40.60 2.10
N ASN A 46 -14.12 -40.28 2.51
CA ASN A 46 -13.01 -41.23 2.52
C ASN A 46 -12.46 -41.55 3.92
N LEU A 47 -12.77 -40.74 4.93
CA LEU A 47 -12.21 -40.84 6.28
C LEU A 47 -13.31 -40.76 7.35
N ASN A 48 -13.06 -41.39 8.50
CA ASN A 48 -13.92 -41.22 9.66
C ASN A 48 -13.58 -39.94 10.46
N GLU A 49 -14.43 -39.59 11.43
CA GLU A 49 -14.28 -38.35 12.21
C GLU A 49 -12.93 -38.23 12.95
N ALA A 50 -12.42 -39.33 13.51
CA ALA A 50 -11.15 -39.34 14.25
C ALA A 50 -9.93 -39.15 13.34
N GLU A 51 -9.96 -39.77 12.16
CA GLU A 51 -8.97 -39.60 11.11
C GLU A 51 -8.98 -38.18 10.57
N MET A 52 -10.17 -37.61 10.32
CA MET A 52 -10.32 -36.22 9.90
C MET A 52 -9.74 -35.24 10.92
N ALA A 53 -10.04 -35.43 12.22
CA ALA A 53 -9.50 -34.58 13.28
C ALA A 53 -7.97 -34.62 13.34
N THR A 54 -7.39 -35.83 13.22
CA THR A 54 -5.93 -36.02 13.20
C THR A 54 -5.31 -35.36 11.97
N LEU A 55 -5.91 -35.56 10.79
CA LEU A 55 -5.45 -34.98 9.54
C LEU A 55 -5.54 -33.46 9.55
N PHE A 56 -6.60 -32.87 10.08
CA PHE A 56 -6.72 -31.42 10.23
C PHE A 56 -5.67 -30.85 11.18
N GLY A 57 -5.43 -31.50 12.33
CA GLY A 57 -4.38 -31.10 13.26
C GLY A 57 -3.01 -31.06 12.58
N PHE A 58 -2.64 -32.13 11.87
CA PHE A 58 -1.39 -32.19 11.12
C PHE A 58 -1.34 -31.18 9.98
N LEU A 59 -2.40 -31.08 9.16
CA LEU A 59 -2.47 -30.19 8.01
C LEU A 59 -2.30 -28.73 8.42
N TYR A 60 -3.08 -28.24 9.38
CA TYR A 60 -3.00 -26.84 9.81
C TYR A 60 -1.72 -26.56 10.60
N GLY A 61 -1.20 -27.52 11.37
CA GLY A 61 0.11 -27.42 11.99
C GLY A 61 1.23 -27.27 10.95
N ALA A 62 1.24 -28.12 9.93
CA ALA A 62 2.19 -28.08 8.83
C ALA A 62 2.06 -26.79 8.01
N ILE A 63 0.83 -26.36 7.67
CA ILE A 63 0.57 -25.07 7.01
C ILE A 63 1.19 -23.93 7.82
N GLY A 64 0.99 -23.91 9.14
CA GLY A 64 1.55 -22.88 10.02
C GLY A 64 3.08 -22.84 9.97
N VAL A 65 3.73 -23.99 10.18
CA VAL A 65 5.21 -24.09 10.16
C VAL A 65 5.77 -23.71 8.79
N VAL A 66 5.21 -24.26 7.71
CA VAL A 66 5.65 -23.94 6.34
C VAL A 66 5.42 -22.48 6.01
N SER A 67 4.29 -21.89 6.44
CA SER A 67 4.01 -20.47 6.23
C SER A 67 5.02 -19.58 6.94
N ILE A 68 5.42 -19.92 8.18
CA ILE A 68 6.47 -19.20 8.91
C ILE A 68 7.79 -19.24 8.14
N ILE A 69 8.24 -20.43 7.73
CA ILE A 69 9.48 -20.61 6.97
C ILE A 69 9.42 -19.80 5.67
N MET A 70 8.33 -19.94 4.91
CA MET A 70 8.11 -19.17 3.68
C MET A 70 8.15 -17.66 3.95
N GLN A 71 7.52 -17.17 5.02
CA GLN A 71 7.47 -15.75 5.33
C GLN A 71 8.85 -15.15 5.64
N PHE A 72 9.65 -15.82 6.48
CA PHE A 72 10.96 -15.33 6.87
C PHE A 72 12.02 -15.48 5.77
N PHE A 73 11.98 -16.58 5.01
CA PHE A 73 13.06 -16.90 4.07
C PHE A 73 12.72 -16.60 2.61
N VAL A 74 11.47 -16.77 2.18
CA VAL A 74 11.09 -16.75 0.77
C VAL A 74 10.34 -15.48 0.39
N THR A 75 9.32 -15.09 1.15
CA THR A 75 8.41 -14.00 0.81
C THR A 75 9.16 -12.70 0.49
N GLY A 76 10.00 -12.21 1.41
CA GLY A 76 10.74 -10.97 1.22
C GLY A 76 11.71 -11.01 0.02
N ARG A 77 12.43 -12.13 -0.16
CA ARG A 77 13.38 -12.32 -1.27
C ARG A 77 12.69 -12.40 -2.63
N LEU A 78 11.55 -13.08 -2.69
CA LEU A 78 10.79 -13.23 -3.92
C LEU A 78 10.19 -11.88 -4.35
N LEU A 79 9.63 -11.15 -3.39
CA LEU A 79 8.99 -9.87 -3.66
C LEU A 79 9.99 -8.78 -4.03
N SER A 80 11.19 -8.78 -3.43
CA SER A 80 12.25 -7.82 -3.79
C SER A 80 12.85 -8.10 -5.17
N LYS A 81 13.03 -9.38 -5.54
CA LYS A 81 13.66 -9.76 -6.82
C LYS A 81 12.69 -9.71 -8.01
N PHE A 82 11.47 -10.17 -7.82
CA PHE A 82 10.50 -10.34 -8.92
C PHE A 82 9.34 -9.33 -8.89
N GLY A 83 9.22 -8.57 -7.80
CA GLY A 83 8.20 -7.54 -7.64
C GLY A 83 6.82 -8.07 -7.24
N ILE A 84 5.89 -7.13 -7.08
CA ILE A 84 4.54 -7.38 -6.53
C ILE A 84 3.68 -8.31 -7.39
N LEU A 85 3.88 -8.31 -8.72
CA LEU A 85 3.08 -9.13 -9.64
C LEU A 85 3.23 -10.63 -9.31
N TRP A 86 4.45 -11.06 -9.07
CA TRP A 86 4.74 -12.47 -8.77
C TRP A 86 4.07 -12.91 -7.48
N GLY A 87 4.15 -12.09 -6.42
CA GLY A 87 3.48 -12.40 -5.16
C GLY A 87 1.95 -12.49 -5.28
N LEU A 88 1.34 -11.79 -6.25
CA LEU A 88 -0.09 -11.91 -6.56
C LEU A 88 -0.43 -13.12 -7.45
N MET A 89 0.53 -13.63 -8.24
CA MET A 89 0.30 -14.68 -9.24
C MET A 89 0.53 -16.10 -8.73
N VAL A 90 1.44 -16.29 -7.76
CA VAL A 90 1.77 -17.64 -7.27
C VAL A 90 0.53 -18.36 -6.73
N LEU A 91 -0.30 -17.66 -5.95
CA LEU A 91 -1.50 -18.26 -5.36
C LEU A 91 -2.52 -18.72 -6.43
N PRO A 92 -2.99 -17.86 -7.36
CA PRO A 92 -3.83 -18.30 -8.48
C PRO A 92 -3.23 -19.45 -9.29
N ALA A 93 -1.94 -19.42 -9.60
CA ALA A 93 -1.29 -20.49 -10.36
C ALA A 93 -1.36 -21.83 -9.62
N PHE A 94 -1.12 -21.82 -8.32
CA PHE A 94 -1.22 -23.03 -7.50
C PHE A 94 -2.67 -23.51 -7.35
N LEU A 95 -3.63 -22.59 -7.28
CA LEU A 95 -5.06 -22.92 -7.24
C LEU A 95 -5.58 -23.52 -8.54
N ILE A 96 -5.03 -23.12 -9.70
CA ILE A 96 -5.31 -23.78 -10.99
C ILE A 96 -4.83 -25.23 -10.93
N LEU A 97 -3.59 -25.46 -10.47
CA LEU A 97 -3.04 -26.80 -10.33
C LEU A 97 -3.87 -27.65 -9.36
N GLY A 98 -4.14 -27.15 -8.15
CA GLY A 98 -4.91 -27.86 -7.13
C GLY A 98 -6.34 -28.17 -7.55
N SER A 99 -7.05 -27.18 -8.11
CA SER A 99 -8.43 -27.37 -8.59
C SER A 99 -8.46 -28.31 -9.80
N GLY A 100 -7.45 -28.25 -10.67
CA GLY A 100 -7.26 -29.19 -11.77
C GLY A 100 -7.05 -30.62 -11.28
N MET A 101 -6.20 -30.82 -10.26
CA MET A 101 -6.01 -32.14 -9.65
C MET A 101 -7.33 -32.69 -9.09
N VAL A 102 -8.11 -31.88 -8.37
CA VAL A 102 -9.42 -32.29 -7.84
C VAL A 102 -10.40 -32.63 -8.98
N LEU A 103 -10.38 -31.88 -10.09
CA LEU A 103 -11.25 -32.12 -11.23
C LEU A 103 -11.00 -33.49 -11.88
N PHE A 104 -9.74 -33.85 -12.08
CA PHE A 104 -9.37 -35.11 -12.74
C PHE A 104 -9.31 -36.30 -11.77
N ALA A 105 -8.92 -36.08 -10.52
CA ALA A 105 -8.77 -37.11 -9.50
C ALA A 105 -9.16 -36.56 -8.11
N PRO A 106 -10.45 -36.60 -7.73
CA PRO A 106 -10.93 -36.09 -6.44
C PRO A 106 -10.59 -37.08 -5.30
N VAL A 107 -9.32 -37.13 -4.94
CA VAL A 107 -8.80 -37.97 -3.85
C VAL A 107 -8.30 -37.10 -2.70
N VAL A 108 -8.10 -37.68 -1.52
CA VAL A 108 -7.64 -36.94 -0.33
C VAL A 108 -6.43 -36.05 -0.64
N ILE A 109 -5.43 -36.57 -1.34
CA ILE A 109 -4.21 -35.83 -1.68
C ILE A 109 -4.51 -34.60 -2.56
N SER A 110 -5.42 -34.68 -3.54
CA SER A 110 -5.73 -33.53 -4.39
C SER A 110 -6.40 -32.40 -3.58
N GLY A 111 -7.29 -32.76 -2.66
CA GLY A 111 -7.91 -31.80 -1.74
C GLY A 111 -6.89 -31.15 -0.81
N LEU A 112 -5.97 -31.94 -0.24
CA LEU A 112 -4.90 -31.44 0.62
C LEU A 112 -3.93 -30.51 -0.12
N VAL A 113 -3.55 -30.85 -1.35
CA VAL A 113 -2.71 -29.97 -2.19
C VAL A 113 -3.44 -28.67 -2.47
N ALA A 114 -4.69 -28.72 -2.92
CA ALA A 114 -5.47 -27.51 -3.20
C ALA A 114 -5.61 -26.60 -1.97
N LYS A 115 -6.03 -27.17 -0.82
CA LYS A 115 -6.24 -26.41 0.42
C LYS A 115 -4.93 -25.96 1.08
N GLY A 116 -3.92 -26.82 1.11
CA GLY A 116 -2.61 -26.52 1.67
C GLY A 116 -1.93 -25.41 0.89
N GLY A 117 -1.94 -25.49 -0.44
CA GLY A 117 -1.45 -24.44 -1.31
C GLY A 117 -2.20 -23.13 -1.18
N ASP A 118 -3.54 -23.17 -1.16
CA ASP A 118 -4.37 -22.00 -0.88
C ASP A 118 -3.89 -21.32 0.40
N SER A 119 -3.79 -22.07 1.49
CA SER A 119 -3.48 -21.52 2.81
C SER A 119 -2.04 -20.97 2.86
N ILE A 120 -1.04 -21.76 2.45
CA ILE A 120 0.37 -21.38 2.53
C ILE A 120 0.63 -20.12 1.68
N PHE A 121 0.25 -20.11 0.41
CA PHE A 121 0.55 -18.99 -0.47
C PHE A 121 -0.31 -17.75 -0.19
N ARG A 122 -1.53 -17.95 0.35
CA ARG A 122 -2.39 -16.85 0.78
C ARG A 122 -1.81 -16.08 1.95
N TYR A 123 -1.45 -16.78 3.03
CA TYR A 123 -0.93 -16.14 4.24
C TYR A 123 0.49 -15.58 4.08
N THR A 124 1.24 -16.05 3.07
CA THR A 124 2.62 -15.63 2.86
C THR A 124 2.73 -14.57 1.76
N LEU A 125 2.71 -15.00 0.50
CA LEU A 125 2.97 -14.15 -0.65
C LEU A 125 1.80 -13.21 -0.96
N TYR A 126 0.57 -13.73 -1.00
CA TYR A 126 -0.57 -12.96 -1.47
C TYR A 126 -0.98 -11.85 -0.49
N GLU A 127 -1.07 -12.15 0.81
CA GLU A 127 -1.39 -11.14 1.82
C GLU A 127 -0.31 -10.06 1.90
N THR A 128 0.97 -10.44 1.91
CA THR A 128 2.08 -9.47 1.89
C THR A 128 2.01 -8.56 0.65
N SER A 129 1.77 -9.14 -0.52
CA SER A 129 1.61 -8.38 -1.78
C SER A 129 0.39 -7.47 -1.74
N SER A 130 -0.72 -7.96 -1.18
CA SER A 130 -1.97 -7.19 -1.06
C SER A 130 -1.82 -6.00 -0.13
N GLN A 131 -0.96 -6.07 0.89
CA GLN A 131 -0.62 -4.93 1.73
C GLN A 131 0.12 -3.84 0.95
N LEU A 132 1.03 -4.21 0.05
CA LEU A 132 1.76 -3.26 -0.80
C LEU A 132 0.83 -2.51 -1.76
N LEU A 133 -0.26 -3.13 -2.21
CA LEU A 133 -1.28 -2.49 -3.05
C LEU A 133 -1.93 -1.26 -2.38
N TRP A 134 -1.87 -1.16 -1.05
CA TRP A 134 -2.38 -0.02 -0.31
C TRP A 134 -1.38 1.13 -0.15
N LEU A 135 -0.11 0.96 -0.54
CA LEU A 135 0.90 2.01 -0.46
C LEU A 135 0.57 3.27 -1.28
N PRO A 136 0.11 3.19 -2.55
CA PRO A 136 -0.17 4.38 -3.34
C PRO A 136 -1.51 5.04 -2.99
N VAL A 137 -2.34 4.43 -2.14
CA VAL A 137 -3.67 4.93 -1.79
C VAL A 137 -3.56 5.99 -0.70
N SER A 138 -4.25 7.12 -0.88
CA SER A 138 -4.27 8.20 0.11
C SER A 138 -4.73 7.72 1.50
N PRO A 139 -4.20 8.27 2.62
CA PRO A 139 -4.63 7.86 3.96
C PRO A 139 -6.14 7.97 4.18
N GLN A 140 -6.78 9.02 3.63
CA GLN A 140 -8.22 9.24 3.78
C GLN A 140 -9.05 8.15 3.09
N GLU A 141 -8.65 7.73 1.89
CA GLU A 141 -9.33 6.65 1.16
C GLU A 141 -9.02 5.28 1.78
N LYS A 142 -7.77 5.03 2.15
CA LYS A 142 -7.33 3.79 2.80
C LYS A 142 -8.09 3.53 4.11
N ASN A 143 -8.28 4.55 4.95
CA ASN A 143 -8.98 4.41 6.23
C ASN A 143 -10.46 4.03 6.08
N LYS A 144 -11.09 4.38 4.95
CA LYS A 144 -12.49 4.03 4.66
C LYS A 144 -12.60 2.71 3.89
N ALA A 145 -11.78 2.55 2.85
CA ALA A 145 -11.87 1.45 1.91
C ALA A 145 -11.27 0.16 2.47
N LYS A 146 -10.13 0.21 3.16
CA LYS A 146 -9.44 -1.02 3.61
C LYS A 146 -10.28 -1.83 4.60
N PRO A 147 -10.87 -1.28 5.68
CA PRO A 147 -11.72 -2.06 6.57
C PRO A 147 -12.97 -2.60 5.89
N PHE A 148 -13.58 -1.80 5.00
CA PHE A 148 -14.76 -2.23 4.22
C PHE A 148 -14.45 -3.40 3.28
N ILE A 149 -13.30 -3.32 2.58
CA ILE A 149 -12.87 -4.36 1.66
C ILE A 149 -12.43 -5.63 2.42
N ASP A 150 -11.58 -5.49 3.43
CA ASP A 150 -11.04 -6.62 4.20
C ASP A 150 -12.11 -7.31 5.07
N GLY A 151 -13.11 -6.56 5.52
CA GLY A 151 -14.24 -7.06 6.30
C GLY A 151 -15.44 -7.41 5.43
N THR A 152 -16.21 -6.38 5.05
CA THR A 152 -17.52 -6.56 4.40
C THR A 152 -17.43 -7.24 3.04
N VAL A 153 -16.54 -6.80 2.15
CA VAL A 153 -16.44 -7.37 0.80
C VAL A 153 -15.90 -8.80 0.86
N LYS A 154 -14.82 -9.05 1.60
CA LYS A 154 -14.23 -10.38 1.78
C LYS A 154 -15.25 -11.38 2.32
N ASN A 155 -15.93 -11.01 3.42
CA ASN A 155 -16.97 -11.87 4.02
C ASN A 155 -18.20 -12.02 3.12
N GLY A 156 -18.57 -10.97 2.37
CA GLY A 156 -19.61 -11.05 1.35
C GLY A 156 -19.26 -12.03 0.23
N GLY A 157 -17.99 -12.10 -0.18
CA GLY A 157 -17.48 -13.11 -1.11
C GLY A 157 -17.66 -14.54 -0.56
N PHE A 158 -17.31 -14.79 0.70
CA PHE A 158 -17.55 -16.08 1.34
C PHE A 158 -19.04 -16.43 1.43
N ALA A 159 -19.89 -15.47 1.80
CA ALA A 159 -21.34 -15.67 1.87
C ALA A 159 -21.93 -16.02 0.50
N PHE A 160 -21.54 -15.28 -0.53
CA PHE A 160 -21.98 -15.55 -1.90
C PHE A 160 -21.49 -16.92 -2.40
N ALA A 161 -20.25 -17.30 -2.07
CA ALA A 161 -19.74 -18.62 -2.40
C ALA A 161 -20.52 -19.73 -1.69
N GLY A 162 -20.89 -19.55 -0.42
CA GLY A 162 -21.73 -20.50 0.32
C GLY A 162 -23.10 -20.68 -0.34
N LEU A 163 -23.76 -19.58 -0.72
CA LEU A 163 -25.02 -19.62 -1.47
C LEU A 163 -24.85 -20.31 -2.84
N MET A 164 -23.74 -20.04 -3.53
CA MET A 164 -23.41 -20.70 -4.78
C MET A 164 -23.21 -22.21 -4.59
N ILE A 165 -22.49 -22.63 -3.56
CA ILE A 165 -22.28 -24.05 -3.22
C ILE A 165 -23.63 -24.73 -2.95
N ILE A 166 -24.49 -24.12 -2.14
CA ILE A 166 -25.84 -24.65 -1.85
C ILE A 166 -26.63 -24.77 -3.16
N GLY A 167 -26.69 -23.71 -3.96
CA GLY A 167 -27.39 -23.72 -5.25
C GLY A 167 -26.88 -24.80 -6.21
N LEU A 168 -25.55 -24.98 -6.30
CA LEU A 168 -24.93 -25.98 -7.16
C LEU A 168 -25.10 -27.40 -6.60
N SER A 169 -25.21 -27.58 -5.29
CA SER A 169 -25.40 -28.90 -4.67
C SER A 169 -26.72 -29.58 -5.07
N PHE A 170 -27.72 -28.82 -5.49
CA PHE A 170 -28.97 -29.36 -6.04
C PHE A 170 -28.82 -29.97 -7.45
N VAL A 171 -27.76 -29.60 -8.17
CA VAL A 171 -27.53 -30.00 -9.58
C VAL A 171 -26.31 -30.91 -9.71
N ILE A 172 -25.30 -30.71 -8.87
CA ILE A 172 -24.01 -31.39 -8.91
C ILE A 172 -23.97 -32.44 -7.80
N SER A 173 -23.84 -33.70 -8.20
CA SER A 173 -23.70 -34.83 -7.25
C SER A 173 -22.25 -35.10 -6.86
N ASP A 174 -21.30 -34.88 -7.77
CA ASP A 174 -19.87 -35.13 -7.53
C ASP A 174 -19.13 -33.81 -7.31
N VAL A 175 -18.46 -33.71 -6.15
CA VAL A 175 -17.70 -32.55 -5.70
C VAL A 175 -16.63 -32.07 -6.69
N ARG A 176 -16.12 -32.94 -7.57
CA ARG A 176 -15.12 -32.57 -8.58
C ARG A 176 -15.59 -31.48 -9.53
N TRP A 177 -16.89 -31.42 -9.82
CA TRP A 177 -17.44 -30.45 -10.77
C TRP A 177 -17.44 -29.02 -10.23
N LEU A 178 -17.33 -28.82 -8.92
CA LEU A 178 -17.09 -27.51 -8.32
C LEU A 178 -15.73 -26.92 -8.70
N SER A 179 -14.80 -27.73 -9.24
CA SER A 179 -13.53 -27.23 -9.77
C SER A 179 -13.70 -26.41 -11.04
N ILE A 180 -14.76 -26.62 -11.82
CA ILE A 180 -15.01 -25.82 -13.03
C ILE A 180 -15.29 -24.35 -12.69
N PRO A 181 -16.30 -24.02 -11.85
CA PRO A 181 -16.51 -22.63 -11.47
C PRO A 181 -15.32 -22.05 -10.71
N SER A 182 -14.61 -22.85 -9.89
CA SER A 182 -13.40 -22.36 -9.21
C SER A 182 -12.31 -21.97 -10.23
N LEU A 183 -12.04 -22.81 -11.24
CA LEU A 183 -11.07 -22.53 -12.29
C LEU A 183 -11.44 -21.29 -13.11
N ILE A 184 -12.71 -21.13 -13.48
CA ILE A 184 -13.19 -19.93 -14.18
C ILE A 184 -12.93 -18.67 -13.35
N MET A 185 -13.26 -18.70 -12.06
CA MET A 185 -13.01 -17.59 -11.14
C MET A 185 -11.53 -17.31 -10.95
N VAL A 186 -10.68 -18.34 -10.86
CA VAL A 186 -9.23 -18.18 -10.74
C VAL A 186 -8.64 -17.58 -12.02
N LEU A 187 -9.09 -17.99 -13.20
CA LEU A 187 -8.64 -17.39 -14.47
C LEU A 187 -9.05 -15.92 -14.57
N ALA A 188 -10.29 -15.58 -14.18
CA ALA A 188 -10.75 -14.19 -14.11
C ALA A 188 -9.93 -13.36 -13.11
N TRP A 189 -9.61 -13.94 -11.95
CA TRP A 189 -8.76 -13.31 -10.93
C TRP A 189 -7.32 -13.13 -11.42
N LEU A 190 -6.75 -14.13 -12.07
CA LEU A 190 -5.41 -14.07 -12.66
C LEU A 190 -5.32 -12.96 -13.71
N ALA A 191 -6.34 -12.82 -14.58
CA ALA A 191 -6.44 -11.72 -15.52
C ALA A 191 -6.56 -10.34 -14.80
N ALA A 192 -7.34 -10.28 -13.72
CA ALA A 192 -7.49 -9.07 -12.93
C ALA A 192 -6.18 -8.63 -12.23
N ASN A 193 -5.32 -9.57 -11.83
CA ASN A 193 -4.01 -9.26 -11.23
C ASN A 193 -3.08 -8.49 -12.19
N PHE A 194 -3.15 -8.74 -13.50
CA PHE A 194 -2.39 -7.94 -14.48
C PHE A 194 -2.86 -6.48 -14.51
N LYS A 195 -4.18 -6.24 -14.48
CA LYS A 195 -4.76 -4.89 -14.39
C LYS A 195 -4.43 -4.22 -13.06
N LEU A 196 -4.35 -5.00 -11.98
CA LEU A 196 -4.02 -4.51 -10.66
C LEU A 196 -2.56 -4.03 -10.59
N LYS A 197 -1.64 -4.73 -11.26
CA LYS A 197 -0.24 -4.30 -11.39
C LYS A 197 -0.08 -2.99 -12.15
N THR A 198 -0.72 -2.87 -13.31
CA THR A 198 -0.66 -1.62 -14.08
C THR A 198 -1.30 -0.46 -13.32
N GLY A 199 -2.42 -0.71 -12.63
CA GLY A 199 -3.04 0.26 -11.73
C GLY A 199 -2.13 0.67 -10.57
N TYR A 200 -1.45 -0.29 -9.92
CA TYR A 200 -0.51 -0.04 -8.83
C TYR A 200 0.63 0.91 -9.26
N VAL A 201 1.27 0.63 -10.41
CA VAL A 201 2.36 1.47 -10.91
C VAL A 201 1.86 2.88 -11.25
N ALA A 202 0.68 2.99 -11.86
CA ALA A 202 0.10 4.28 -12.20
C ALA A 202 -0.26 5.11 -10.97
N GLU A 203 -0.91 4.51 -9.96
CA GLU A 203 -1.26 5.20 -8.73
C GLU A 203 -0.03 5.53 -7.88
N LEU A 204 0.99 4.66 -7.85
CA LEU A 204 2.25 4.94 -7.17
C LEU A 204 2.97 6.14 -7.78
N ARG A 205 3.02 6.21 -9.11
CA ARG A 205 3.60 7.35 -9.81
C ARG A 205 2.86 8.65 -9.47
N LYS A 206 1.52 8.64 -9.51
CA LYS A 206 0.70 9.80 -9.12
C LYS A 206 0.94 10.22 -7.66
N ALA A 207 1.04 9.25 -6.75
CA ALA A 207 1.29 9.52 -5.34
C ALA A 207 2.66 10.17 -5.11
N ILE A 208 3.69 9.71 -5.84
CA ILE A 208 5.04 10.30 -5.80
C ILE A 208 5.04 11.70 -6.41
N GLU A 209 4.42 11.89 -7.58
CA GLU A 209 4.31 13.19 -8.26
C GLU A 209 3.60 14.21 -7.36
N LYS A 210 2.46 13.83 -6.76
CA LYS A 210 1.75 14.71 -5.83
C LYS A 210 2.59 15.07 -4.61
N ARG A 211 3.28 14.10 -4.02
CA ARG A 211 4.14 14.37 -2.85
C ARG A 211 5.30 15.30 -3.21
N ARG A 212 5.87 15.18 -4.42
CA ARG A 212 6.90 16.10 -4.92
C ARG A 212 6.34 17.50 -5.13
N LEU A 213 5.15 17.62 -5.73
CA LEU A 213 4.45 18.90 -5.91
C LEU A 213 4.14 19.57 -4.57
N ASP A 214 3.69 18.82 -3.56
CA ASP A 214 3.46 19.35 -2.21
C ASP A 214 4.74 19.97 -1.60
N PHE A 215 5.93 19.45 -1.91
CA PHE A 215 7.21 20.04 -1.47
C PHE A 215 7.67 21.23 -2.30
N GLU A 216 7.28 21.31 -3.58
CA GLU A 216 7.62 22.39 -4.50
C GLU A 216 6.67 23.60 -4.33
N GLU A 217 5.40 23.35 -4.00
CA GLU A 217 4.39 24.37 -3.62
C GLU A 217 4.57 24.89 -2.18
N LEU A 218 5.44 24.27 -1.40
CA LEU A 218 5.97 24.83 -0.16
C LEU A 218 6.90 26.01 -0.55
N GLU A 219 6.31 27.09 -1.07
CA GLU A 219 6.91 28.42 -0.93
C GLU A 219 7.16 28.57 0.57
N ILE A 220 8.44 28.57 0.97
CA ILE A 220 8.81 28.91 2.34
C ILE A 220 8.10 30.23 2.62
N ASP A 221 7.10 30.24 3.50
CA ASP A 221 6.46 31.49 3.88
C ASP A 221 7.46 32.23 4.76
N ILE A 222 8.20 33.12 4.11
CA ILE A 222 9.27 33.93 4.69
C ILE A 222 8.67 34.98 5.66
N THR A 223 7.34 35.02 5.75
CA THR A 223 6.54 35.76 6.72
C THR A 223 6.14 34.94 7.94
N ASP A 224 6.49 33.65 8.04
CA ASP A 224 6.25 32.87 9.25
C ASP A 224 6.97 33.53 10.43
N PRO A 225 6.24 34.04 11.44
CA PRO A 225 6.83 34.76 12.57
C PRO A 225 7.90 33.95 13.30
N VAL A 226 7.79 32.62 13.30
CA VAL A 226 8.77 31.73 13.95
C VAL A 226 10.07 31.68 13.18
N ILE A 227 10.02 31.61 11.84
CA ILE A 227 11.21 31.60 10.98
C ILE A 227 11.91 32.97 11.06
N VAL A 228 11.14 34.06 10.97
CA VAL A 228 11.64 35.43 11.11
C VAL A 228 12.33 35.64 12.45
N GLU A 229 11.70 35.23 13.54
CA GLU A 229 12.25 35.43 14.88
C GLU A 229 13.47 34.54 15.15
N THR A 230 13.51 33.31 14.62
CA THR A 230 14.65 32.41 14.78
C THR A 230 15.89 32.94 14.06
N ILE A 231 15.72 33.42 12.82
CA ILE A 231 16.81 34.04 12.06
C ILE A 231 17.24 35.35 12.74
N ARG A 232 16.29 36.20 13.16
CA ARG A 232 16.59 37.44 13.90
C ARG A 232 17.42 37.17 15.14
N LYS A 233 16.97 36.24 15.99
CA LYS A 233 17.67 35.87 17.21
C LYS A 233 19.09 35.35 16.94
N THR A 234 19.27 34.61 15.85
CA THR A 234 20.60 34.13 15.43
C THR A 234 21.49 35.28 14.95
N LEU A 235 20.92 36.25 14.23
CA LEU A 235 21.62 37.45 13.77
C LEU A 235 22.01 38.40 14.92
N THR A 236 21.21 38.50 15.98
CA THR A 236 21.48 39.40 17.10
C THR A 236 22.34 38.73 18.19
N GLU A 237 21.93 37.54 18.65
CA GLU A 237 22.51 36.86 19.82
C GLU A 237 23.57 35.80 19.47
N GLY A 238 23.65 35.38 18.19
CA GLY A 238 24.57 34.32 17.76
C GLY A 238 26.05 34.72 17.77
N ASP A 239 26.92 33.72 17.78
CA ASP A 239 28.35 33.91 17.51
C ASP A 239 28.60 34.24 16.02
N ASP A 240 29.82 34.66 15.67
CA ASP A 240 30.17 35.04 14.31
C ASP A 240 29.95 33.90 13.28
N HIS A 241 30.11 32.63 13.68
CA HIS A 241 29.87 31.49 12.79
C HIS A 241 28.37 31.26 12.55
N GLN A 242 27.56 31.38 13.61
CA GLN A 242 26.11 31.27 13.56
C GLN A 242 25.50 32.40 12.73
N LYS A 243 26.00 33.63 12.91
CA LYS A 243 25.62 34.80 12.10
C LYS A 243 25.98 34.62 10.62
N LEU A 244 27.18 34.12 10.33
CA LEU A 244 27.59 33.86 8.94
C LEU A 244 26.72 32.80 8.27
N PHE A 245 26.37 31.74 9.02
CA PHE A 245 25.50 30.66 8.54
C PHE A 245 24.07 31.14 8.28
N ALA A 246 23.53 31.99 9.15
CA ALA A 246 22.22 32.61 8.95
C ALA A 246 22.20 33.48 7.69
N LEU A 247 23.23 34.31 7.48
CA LEU A 247 23.38 35.12 6.26
C LEU A 247 23.50 34.27 4.99
N ASP A 248 24.20 33.13 5.04
CA ASP A 248 24.30 32.20 3.89
C ASP A 248 22.96 31.54 3.57
N THR A 249 22.21 31.15 4.61
CA THR A 249 20.91 30.49 4.48
C THR A 249 19.85 31.43 3.89
N MET A 250 19.92 32.73 4.19
CA MET A 250 18.93 33.71 3.77
C MET A 250 19.27 34.42 2.44
N GLN A 251 20.38 34.08 1.77
CA GLN A 251 20.84 34.76 0.55
C GLN A 251 19.83 34.73 -0.61
N ASP A 252 19.00 33.68 -0.67
CA ASP A 252 18.00 33.45 -1.72
C ASP A 252 16.57 33.81 -1.25
N LEU A 253 16.44 34.42 -0.07
CA LEU A 253 15.16 34.83 0.55
C LEU A 253 14.98 36.37 0.45
N PRO A 254 13.74 36.90 0.38
CA PRO A 254 13.46 38.32 0.53
C PRO A 254 13.90 38.82 1.90
N LEU A 255 14.83 39.76 1.89
CA LEU A 255 15.54 40.22 3.09
C LEU A 255 14.79 41.32 3.88
N ALA A 256 13.63 41.76 3.37
CA ALA A 256 12.84 42.84 3.97
C ALA A 256 12.51 42.64 5.46
N PRO A 257 12.17 41.44 5.97
CA PRO A 257 11.85 41.23 7.39
C PRO A 257 13.01 41.45 8.36
N TRP A 258 14.26 41.38 7.88
CA TRP A 258 15.49 41.47 8.69
C TRP A 258 16.35 42.69 8.35
N LYS A 259 15.81 43.65 7.59
CA LYS A 259 16.58 44.83 7.13
C LYS A 259 17.27 45.56 8.29
N SER A 260 16.58 45.76 9.40
CA SER A 260 17.14 46.41 10.60
C SER A 260 18.29 45.60 11.21
N ASP A 261 18.12 44.28 11.30
CA ASP A 261 19.07 43.37 11.92
C ASP A 261 20.36 43.27 11.09
N ILE A 262 20.23 43.25 9.75
CA ILE A 262 21.34 43.23 8.79
C ILE A 262 22.13 44.55 8.85
N LEU A 263 21.44 45.70 8.94
CA LEU A 263 22.09 47.02 9.03
C LEU A 263 22.89 47.15 10.32
N GLU A 264 22.34 46.72 11.45
CA GLU A 264 23.04 46.75 12.74
C GLU A 264 24.30 45.86 12.72
N LEU A 265 24.21 44.67 12.09
CA LEU A 265 25.35 43.78 11.85
C LEU A 265 26.39 44.39 10.91
N PHE A 266 25.99 45.18 9.91
CA PHE A 266 26.92 45.85 9.01
C PHE A 266 27.69 46.98 9.71
N GLU A 267 27.03 47.74 10.59
CA GLU A 267 27.66 48.82 11.34
C GLU A 267 28.60 48.28 12.43
N ASN A 268 28.14 47.29 13.21
CA ASN A 268 28.81 46.86 14.44
C ASN A 268 29.50 45.48 14.36
N GLY A 269 29.29 44.73 13.27
CA GLY A 269 29.82 43.37 13.11
C GLY A 269 31.31 43.29 12.75
N SER A 270 31.84 42.07 12.78
CA SER A 270 33.23 41.79 12.41
C SER A 270 33.48 42.01 10.91
N PRO A 271 34.75 42.24 10.47
CA PRO A 271 35.08 42.48 9.06
C PRO A 271 34.58 41.38 8.11
N VAL A 272 34.52 40.14 8.61
CA VAL A 272 34.06 38.96 7.86
C VAL A 272 32.54 39.02 7.61
N LEU A 273 31.77 39.42 8.63
CA LEU A 273 30.32 39.61 8.52
C LEU A 273 29.98 40.77 7.57
N LYS A 274 30.69 41.90 7.69
CA LYS A 274 30.51 43.05 6.80
C LYS A 274 30.76 42.69 5.33
N GLY A 275 31.83 41.94 5.07
CA GLY A 275 32.14 41.45 3.72
C GLY A 275 31.06 40.54 3.14
N LYS A 276 30.53 39.61 3.95
CA LYS A 276 29.44 38.71 3.52
C LYS A 276 28.15 39.48 3.25
N ILE A 277 27.80 40.44 4.11
CA ILE A 277 26.61 41.29 3.96
C ILE A 277 26.70 42.09 2.66
N LEU A 278 27.85 42.71 2.35
CA LEU A 278 28.04 43.46 1.09
C LEU A 278 27.86 42.58 -0.16
N VAL A 279 28.42 41.38 -0.15
CA VAL A 279 28.26 40.43 -1.28
C VAL A 279 26.80 40.04 -1.46
N MET A 280 26.11 39.81 -0.35
CA MET A 280 24.72 39.38 -0.32
C MET A 280 23.73 40.49 -0.73
N THR A 281 23.96 41.73 -0.28
CA THR A 281 23.09 42.88 -0.59
C THR A 281 23.47 43.59 -1.90
N SER A 282 24.56 43.18 -2.56
CA SER A 282 25.03 43.76 -3.84
C SER A 282 23.98 43.77 -4.96
N LYS A 283 22.96 42.90 -4.89
CA LYS A 283 21.84 42.81 -5.83
C LYS A 283 20.54 43.44 -5.33
N HIS A 284 20.55 43.99 -4.12
CA HIS A 284 19.38 44.51 -3.39
C HIS A 284 19.69 45.88 -2.75
N PRO A 285 19.75 46.96 -3.55
CA PRO A 285 20.08 48.32 -3.08
C PRO A 285 19.06 48.88 -2.06
N ASP A 286 17.89 48.25 -1.94
CA ASP A 286 16.84 48.66 -1.00
C ASP A 286 17.17 48.35 0.47
N ILE A 287 18.24 47.59 0.74
CA ILE A 287 18.59 47.07 2.07
C ILE A 287 19.70 47.89 2.72
N ILE A 288 20.77 48.21 2.00
CA ILE A 288 21.87 49.08 2.46
C ILE A 288 21.92 50.31 1.53
N PRO A 289 21.74 51.53 2.05
CA PRO A 289 21.85 52.75 1.24
C PRO A 289 23.27 52.89 0.68
N ASP A 290 23.40 53.31 -0.58
CA ASP A 290 24.70 53.58 -1.25
C ASP A 290 25.50 54.74 -0.61
N GLU A 291 24.97 55.35 0.46
CA GLU A 291 25.54 56.50 1.17
C GLU A 291 26.34 56.12 2.44
N VAL A 292 26.46 54.83 2.77
CA VAL A 292 27.16 54.30 3.96
C VAL A 292 28.59 53.83 3.65
#